data_AF-A0A3D4UGQ1-F1
#
_entry.id   AF-A0A3D4UGQ1-F1
#
_cell.length_a   1.000
_cell.length_b   1.000
_cell.length_c   1.000
_cell.angle_alpha   90.00
_cell.angle_beta   90.00
_cell.angle_gamma   90.00
#
_symmetry.space_group_name_H-M   'P 1'
#
loop_
_entity.id
_entity.type
_entity.pdbx_description
1 polymer ?
#
loop_
_entity_poly.entity_id
_entity_poly.type
_entity_poly.pdbx_seq_one_letter_code
_entity_poly.pdbx_strand_id
1 'polypeptide(L)'
;MKHARFLIPIALGATLLHAQPAIDPGNSAQNNPLDQEITPQLDAAVKAGISYLATTQEADGSWASGRYGKNVAITALACLALMSDGHMPGRGELGDVVDRGVEFMLSSSNDSGLITSEANNGPMYGHGFATLFLGEV
;
A
#
# COMPACT_ATOMS: atom_id res chain seq x y z
N MET A 1 40.77 15.64 55.55
CA MET A 1 41.40 14.45 54.91
C MET A 1 40.51 13.97 53.77
N LYS A 2 40.88 14.38 52.55
CA LYS A 2 40.85 13.66 51.25
C LYS A 2 39.57 12.88 50.89
N HIS A 3 38.61 13.42 50.13
CA HIS A 3 38.57 13.65 48.65
C HIS A 3 38.51 12.39 47.77
N ALA A 4 37.36 12.17 47.12
CA ALA A 4 37.16 11.81 45.71
C ALA A 4 35.63 11.73 45.45
N ARG A 5 34.93 12.75 44.95
CA ARG A 5 34.84 13.30 43.57
C ARG A 5 34.48 12.25 42.51
N PHE A 6 33.19 12.17 42.17
CA PHE A 6 32.74 12.00 40.80
C PHE A 6 31.59 12.99 40.54
N LEU A 7 31.95 14.13 39.94
CA LEU A 7 31.03 15.06 39.30
C LEU A 7 30.76 14.49 37.90
N ILE A 8 29.51 14.12 37.62
CA ILE A 8 29.06 13.88 36.24
C ILE A 8 28.95 15.26 35.59
N PRO A 9 29.72 15.56 34.52
CA PRO A 9 29.54 16.81 33.81
C PRO A 9 28.20 16.74 33.08
N ILE A 10 27.28 17.65 33.42
CA ILE A 10 26.12 17.96 32.59
C ILE A 10 26.70 18.53 31.30
N ALA A 11 26.72 17.72 30.24
CA ALA A 11 27.04 18.18 28.91
C ALA A 11 25.97 19.22 28.52
N LEU A 12 26.40 20.47 28.44
CA LEU A 12 25.63 21.56 27.86
C LEU A 12 25.57 21.32 26.34
N GLY A 13 24.75 20.34 25.93
CA GLY A 13 24.42 20.13 24.54
C GLY A 13 23.57 21.29 24.09
N ALA A 14 24.13 22.16 23.25
CA ALA A 14 23.37 23.16 22.52
C ALA A 14 22.33 22.41 21.67
N THR A 15 21.12 22.29 22.21
CA THR A 15 19.94 21.94 21.43
C THR A 15 19.77 23.04 20.41
N LEU A 16 20.20 22.76 19.17
CA LEU A 16 19.75 23.50 18.01
C LEU A 16 18.22 23.48 18.07
N LEU A 17 17.67 24.62 18.48
CA LEU A 17 16.26 24.92 18.40
C LEU A 17 15.92 24.91 16.91
N HIS A 18 15.60 23.72 16.38
CA HIS A 18 14.95 23.62 15.08
C HIS A 18 13.62 24.33 15.27
N ALA A 19 13.53 25.56 14.76
CA ALA A 19 12.29 26.28 14.68
C ALA A 19 11.32 25.38 13.91
N GLN A 20 10.35 24.81 14.62
CA GLN A 20 9.23 24.15 13.98
C GLN A 20 8.54 25.23 13.13
N PRO A 21 8.39 25.04 11.81
CA PRO A 21 7.66 26.00 11.00
C PRO A 21 6.28 26.18 11.62
N ALA A 22 5.83 27.43 11.74
CA ALA A 22 4.52 27.73 12.26
C ALA A 22 3.48 26.93 11.46
N ILE A 23 2.51 26.32 12.15
CA ILE A 23 1.38 25.68 11.48
C ILE A 23 0.65 26.79 10.72
N ASP A 24 0.84 26.82 9.40
CA ASP A 24 0.11 27.72 8.52
C ASP A 24 -1.34 27.20 8.43
N PRO A 25 -2.34 27.94 8.95
CA PRO A 25 -3.73 27.52 8.88
C PRO A 25 -4.27 27.43 7.44
N GLY A 26 -3.51 27.91 6.43
CA GLY A 26 -3.77 27.69 5.01
C GLY A 26 -3.29 26.34 4.47
N ASN A 27 -2.29 25.70 5.10
CA ASN A 27 -1.77 24.38 4.74
C ASN A 27 -2.63 23.27 5.37
N SER A 28 -3.83 23.08 4.82
CA SER A 28 -4.59 21.83 5.02
C SER A 28 -3.97 20.69 4.19
N ALA A 29 -4.67 19.55 4.02
CA ALA A 29 -4.26 18.45 3.12
C ALA A 29 -4.37 18.85 1.62
N GLN A 30 -3.87 20.04 1.28
CA GLN A 30 -3.82 20.54 -0.08
C GLN A 30 -2.71 19.82 -0.85
N ASN A 31 -3.06 19.35 -2.04
CA ASN A 31 -2.09 18.84 -3.01
C ASN A 31 -1.22 20.01 -3.49
N ASN A 32 0.01 20.10 -2.99
CA ASN A 32 1.01 21.08 -3.41
C ASN A 32 2.14 20.34 -4.13
N PRO A 33 1.98 20.03 -5.42
CA PRO A 33 2.94 19.22 -6.15
C PRO A 33 4.29 19.92 -6.23
N LEU A 34 5.36 19.13 -6.16
CA LEU A 34 6.72 19.65 -6.29
C LEU A 34 7.05 19.89 -7.77
N ASP A 35 7.92 20.86 -8.05
CA ASP A 35 8.52 21.00 -9.38
C ASP A 35 9.25 19.69 -9.75
N GLN A 36 8.91 19.13 -10.91
CA GLN A 36 9.43 17.84 -11.38
C GLN A 36 9.08 16.64 -10.48
N GLU A 37 7.94 16.65 -9.79
CA GLU A 37 7.47 15.51 -8.99
C GLU A 37 7.36 14.21 -9.81
N ILE A 38 6.89 14.30 -11.06
CA ILE A 38 6.84 13.19 -12.00
C ILE A 38 8.04 13.25 -12.94
N THR A 39 9.00 12.34 -12.72
CA THR A 39 10.21 12.21 -13.54
C THR A 39 10.12 11.01 -14.51
N PRO A 40 10.88 11.00 -15.61
CA PRO A 40 10.95 9.83 -16.49
C PRO A 40 11.39 8.55 -15.77
N GLN A 41 12.27 8.67 -14.77
CA GLN A 41 12.72 7.55 -13.94
C GLN A 41 11.62 7.02 -13.05
N LEU A 42 10.77 7.90 -12.49
CA LEU A 42 9.60 7.50 -11.72
C LEU A 42 8.60 6.75 -12.61
N ASP A 43 8.28 7.31 -13.79
CA ASP A 43 7.37 6.69 -14.75
C ASP A 43 7.85 5.29 -15.18
N ALA A 44 9.16 5.14 -15.45
CA ALA A 44 9.76 3.85 -15.74
C ALA A 44 9.66 2.85 -14.56
N ALA A 45 9.82 3.32 -13.32
CA ALA A 45 9.71 2.48 -12.14
C ALA A 45 8.25 2.02 -11.90
N VAL A 46 7.26 2.90 -12.10
CA VAL A 46 5.83 2.56 -12.01
C VAL A 46 5.50 1.50 -13.05
N LYS A 47 5.88 1.70 -14.32
CA LYS A 47 5.65 0.74 -15.41
C LYS A 47 6.28 -0.62 -15.12
N ALA A 48 7.48 -0.65 -14.56
CA ALA A 48 8.13 -1.89 -14.15
C ALA A 48 7.35 -2.61 -13.03
N GLY A 49 6.84 -1.87 -12.04
CA GLY A 49 6.01 -2.41 -10.97
C GLY A 49 4.68 -2.98 -11.47
N ILE A 50 3.99 -2.25 -12.34
CA ILE A 50 2.74 -2.69 -12.99
C ILE A 50 2.97 -3.96 -13.81
N SER A 51 4.04 -4.00 -14.61
CA SER A 51 4.42 -5.19 -15.37
C SER A 51 4.75 -6.38 -14.45
N TYR A 52 5.41 -6.13 -13.31
CA TYR A 52 5.70 -7.18 -12.33
C TYR A 52 4.41 -7.76 -11.74
N LEU A 53 3.46 -6.91 -11.34
CA LEU A 53 2.16 -7.38 -10.83
C LEU A 53 1.46 -8.25 -11.86
N ALA A 54 1.33 -7.78 -13.10
CA ALA A 54 0.66 -8.53 -14.17
C ALA A 54 1.30 -9.91 -14.44
N THR A 55 2.62 -10.01 -14.36
CA THR A 55 3.36 -11.25 -14.67
C THR A 55 3.48 -12.22 -13.50
N THR A 56 3.13 -11.80 -12.29
CA THR A 56 3.20 -12.62 -11.07
C THR A 56 1.85 -13.03 -10.52
N GLN A 57 0.75 -12.68 -11.21
CA GLN A 57 -0.58 -13.17 -10.86
C GLN A 57 -0.65 -14.68 -11.11
N GLU A 58 -1.27 -15.39 -10.17
CA GLU A 58 -1.56 -16.81 -10.31
C GLU A 58 -2.69 -17.05 -11.32
N ALA A 59 -2.80 -18.28 -11.81
CA ALA A 59 -3.82 -18.65 -12.81
C ALA A 59 -5.26 -18.47 -12.31
N ASP A 60 -5.49 -18.52 -11.00
CA ASP A 60 -6.80 -18.29 -10.38
C ASP A 60 -7.10 -16.81 -10.08
N GLY A 61 -6.22 -15.89 -10.49
CA GLY A 61 -6.39 -14.46 -10.30
C GLY A 61 -5.82 -13.91 -8.99
N SER A 62 -5.35 -14.77 -8.08
CA SER A 62 -4.75 -14.34 -6.83
C SER A 62 -3.30 -13.88 -6.98
N TRP A 63 -2.83 -13.09 -6.02
CA TRP A 63 -1.39 -12.92 -5.77
C TRP A 63 -1.02 -13.64 -4.47
N ALA A 64 -0.09 -14.58 -4.59
CA ALA A 64 0.45 -15.30 -3.45
C ALA A 64 1.79 -14.73 -2.99
N SER A 65 2.02 -14.65 -1.68
CA SER A 65 3.28 -14.17 -1.13
C SER A 65 3.76 -14.97 0.06
N GLY A 66 4.72 -15.89 -0.17
CA GLY A 66 5.40 -16.66 0.85
C GLY A 66 4.44 -17.23 1.91
N ARG A 67 4.60 -16.80 3.16
CA ARG A 67 3.78 -17.26 4.30
C ARG A 67 2.30 -16.85 4.24
N TYR A 68 1.95 -15.90 3.39
CA TYR A 68 0.59 -15.36 3.29
C TYR A 68 -0.26 -16.06 2.24
N GLY A 69 0.28 -17.04 1.50
CA GLY A 69 -0.48 -17.80 0.51
C GLY A 69 -1.32 -16.90 -0.42
N LYS A 70 -2.46 -17.40 -0.89
CA LYS A 70 -3.42 -16.66 -1.70
C LYS A 70 -4.25 -15.74 -0.82
N ASN A 71 -3.80 -14.51 -0.60
CA ASN A 71 -4.44 -13.59 0.34
C ASN A 71 -5.35 -12.57 -0.38
N VAL A 72 -6.59 -12.44 0.09
CA VAL A 72 -7.57 -11.49 -0.47
C VAL A 72 -7.15 -10.03 -0.32
N ALA A 73 -6.47 -9.63 0.76
CA ALA A 73 -5.98 -8.26 0.92
C ALA A 73 -4.85 -7.95 -0.08
N ILE A 74 -3.91 -8.88 -0.26
CA ILE A 74 -2.79 -8.72 -1.20
C ILE A 74 -3.33 -8.61 -2.63
N THR A 75 -4.26 -9.49 -3.00
CA THR A 75 -4.87 -9.49 -4.34
C THR A 75 -5.67 -8.20 -4.58
N ALA A 76 -6.45 -7.74 -3.59
CA ALA A 76 -7.21 -6.49 -3.70
C ALA A 76 -6.29 -5.27 -3.89
N LEU A 77 -5.19 -5.19 -3.14
CA LEU A 77 -4.22 -4.10 -3.28
C LEU A 77 -3.50 -4.13 -4.64
N ALA A 78 -3.16 -5.32 -5.15
CA ALA A 78 -2.58 -5.46 -6.48
C ALA A 78 -3.55 -4.95 -7.57
N CYS A 79 -4.83 -5.31 -7.48
CA CYS A 79 -5.85 -4.85 -8.43
C CYS A 79 -6.07 -3.34 -8.35
N LEU A 80 -6.17 -2.77 -7.15
CA LEU A 80 -6.27 -1.33 -6.95
C LEU A 80 -5.07 -0.57 -7.53
N ALA A 81 -3.86 -1.12 -7.42
CA ALA A 81 -2.67 -0.53 -8.04
C ALA A 81 -2.76 -0.54 -9.58
N LEU A 82 -3.22 -1.64 -10.19
CA LEU A 82 -3.45 -1.72 -11.64
C LEU A 82 -4.53 -0.74 -12.11
N MET A 83 -5.64 -0.63 -11.37
CA MET A 83 -6.72 0.33 -11.66
C MET A 83 -6.29 1.78 -11.49
N SER A 84 -5.43 2.06 -10.51
CA SER A 84 -4.86 3.41 -10.32
C SER A 84 -3.98 3.85 -11.49
N ASP A 85 -3.39 2.91 -12.23
CA ASP A 85 -2.64 3.15 -13.48
C ASP A 85 -3.56 3.23 -14.72
N GLY A 86 -4.88 3.00 -14.54
CA GLY A 86 -5.89 3.11 -15.59
C GLY A 86 -6.34 1.79 -16.23
N HIS A 87 -5.92 0.63 -15.69
CA HIS A 87 -6.36 -0.68 -16.16
C HIS A 87 -7.63 -1.11 -15.42
N MET A 88 -8.77 -1.16 -16.12
CA MET A 88 -10.07 -1.46 -15.51
C MET A 88 -10.54 -2.87 -15.91
N PRO A 89 -11.41 -3.51 -15.12
CA PRO A 89 -12.11 -4.73 -15.52
C PRO A 89 -12.68 -4.63 -16.94
N GLY A 90 -12.35 -5.58 -17.83
CA GLY A 90 -12.76 -5.60 -19.24
C GLY A 90 -12.23 -4.44 -20.13
N ARG A 91 -11.33 -3.58 -19.64
CA ARG A 91 -10.83 -2.41 -20.40
C ARG A 91 -9.35 -2.10 -20.14
N GLY A 92 -8.61 -1.85 -21.23
CA GLY A 92 -7.19 -1.53 -21.18
C GLY A 92 -6.32 -2.78 -21.32
N GLU A 93 -5.02 -2.60 -21.47
CA GLU A 93 -4.10 -3.70 -21.81
C GLU A 93 -4.03 -4.80 -20.75
N LEU A 94 -4.19 -4.44 -19.48
CA LEU A 94 -4.21 -5.36 -18.34
C LEU A 94 -5.62 -5.57 -17.76
N GLY A 95 -6.68 -5.26 -18.52
CA GLY A 95 -8.07 -5.42 -18.05
C GLY A 95 -8.38 -6.86 -17.63
N ASP A 96 -7.94 -7.84 -18.43
CA ASP A 96 -8.10 -9.27 -18.13
C ASP A 96 -7.39 -9.70 -16.84
N VAL A 97 -6.30 -9.01 -16.46
CA VAL A 97 -5.57 -9.27 -15.20
C VAL A 97 -6.44 -8.85 -14.02
N VAL A 98 -7.07 -7.67 -14.11
CA VAL A 98 -7.96 -7.15 -13.08
C VAL A 98 -9.25 -7.99 -13.01
N ASP A 99 -9.82 -8.39 -14.15
CA ASP A 99 -11.00 -9.27 -14.21
C ASP A 99 -10.79 -10.57 -13.43
N ARG A 100 -9.64 -11.25 -13.62
CA ARG A 100 -9.32 -12.44 -12.85
C ARG A 100 -9.20 -12.15 -11.35
N GLY A 101 -8.71 -10.97 -10.98
CA GLY A 101 -8.68 -10.53 -9.58
C GLY A 101 -10.09 -10.35 -9.00
N VAL A 102 -11.03 -9.81 -9.77
CA VAL A 102 -12.45 -9.72 -9.40
C VAL A 102 -13.03 -11.12 -9.19
N GLU A 103 -12.83 -12.04 -10.15
CA GLU A 103 -13.29 -13.42 -10.04
C GLU A 103 -12.74 -14.13 -8.80
N PHE A 104 -11.46 -13.92 -8.49
CA PHE A 104 -10.86 -14.45 -7.26
C PHE A 104 -11.59 -13.93 -6.01
N MET A 105 -11.93 -12.63 -5.94
CA MET A 105 -12.68 -12.08 -4.81
C MET A 105 -14.07 -12.70 -4.68
N LEU A 106 -14.79 -12.82 -5.79
CA LEU A 106 -16.13 -13.42 -5.81
C LEU A 106 -16.09 -14.89 -5.38
N SER A 107 -15.09 -15.64 -5.83
CA SER A 107 -14.88 -17.04 -5.40
C SER A 107 -14.45 -17.17 -3.93
N SER A 108 -13.92 -16.10 -3.33
CA SER A 108 -13.51 -16.04 -1.93
C SER A 108 -14.63 -15.56 -0.99
N SER A 109 -15.82 -15.28 -1.53
CA SER A 109 -17.01 -14.92 -0.74
C SER A 109 -17.75 -16.17 -0.29
N ASN A 110 -18.11 -16.22 0.99
CA ASN A 110 -18.94 -17.30 1.54
C ASN A 110 -20.43 -16.90 1.63
N ASP A 111 -21.28 -17.82 2.10
CA ASP A 111 -22.72 -17.59 2.23
C ASP A 111 -23.11 -16.42 3.15
N SER A 112 -22.22 -16.01 4.07
CA SER A 112 -22.47 -14.82 4.92
C SER A 112 -22.06 -13.51 4.23
N GLY A 113 -21.53 -13.56 3.01
CA GLY A 113 -20.95 -12.41 2.30
C GLY A 113 -19.57 -12.00 2.83
N LEU A 114 -18.96 -12.82 3.70
CA LEU A 114 -17.61 -12.58 4.20
C LEU A 114 -16.63 -13.04 3.12
N ILE A 115 -15.79 -12.10 2.68
CA ILE A 115 -14.73 -12.36 1.71
C ILE A 115 -13.44 -12.65 2.48
N THR A 116 -12.94 -13.88 2.40
CA THR A 116 -11.72 -14.28 3.11
C THR A 116 -11.01 -15.42 2.37
N SER A 117 -9.73 -15.61 2.70
CA SER A 117 -8.90 -16.72 2.20
C SER A 117 -8.26 -17.45 3.38
N GLU A 118 -7.68 -18.63 3.13
CA GLU A 118 -7.11 -19.51 4.16
C GLU A 118 -5.96 -18.87 4.95
N ALA A 119 -5.27 -17.89 4.38
CA ALA A 119 -4.04 -17.33 4.92
C ALA A 119 -4.24 -15.92 5.49
N ASN A 120 -5.01 -15.79 6.57
CA ASN A 120 -5.33 -14.47 7.12
C ASN A 120 -5.18 -14.34 8.65
N ASN A 121 -4.51 -13.26 9.07
CA ASN A 121 -4.45 -12.79 10.46
C ASN A 121 -5.70 -11.93 10.73
N GLY A 122 -6.86 -12.57 10.89
CA GLY A 122 -8.15 -11.91 11.15
C GLY A 122 -8.96 -11.64 9.86
N PRO A 123 -10.15 -12.26 9.70
CA PRO A 123 -10.87 -12.28 8.43
C PRO A 123 -11.35 -10.89 7.97
N MET A 124 -11.64 -9.99 8.92
CA MET A 124 -12.19 -8.66 8.61
C MET A 124 -11.19 -7.72 7.92
N TYR A 125 -9.89 -7.89 8.16
CA TYR A 125 -8.88 -7.05 7.51
C TYR A 125 -8.86 -7.31 5.99
N GLY A 126 -8.80 -8.59 5.61
CA GLY A 126 -8.88 -8.99 4.21
C GLY A 126 -10.21 -8.63 3.56
N HIS A 127 -11.31 -8.86 4.28
CA HIS A 127 -12.63 -8.47 3.82
C HIS A 127 -12.74 -6.97 3.51
N GLY A 128 -12.22 -6.10 4.38
CA GLY A 128 -12.28 -4.65 4.17
C GLY A 128 -11.53 -4.18 2.92
N PHE A 129 -10.37 -4.76 2.60
CA PHE A 129 -9.68 -4.45 1.35
C PHE A 129 -10.40 -5.02 0.13
N ALA A 130 -10.95 -6.23 0.25
CA ALA A 130 -11.73 -6.83 -0.82
C ALA A 130 -12.97 -5.98 -1.16
N THR A 131 -13.70 -5.50 -0.16
CA THR A 131 -14.88 -4.65 -0.38
C THR A 131 -14.50 -3.26 -0.89
N LEU A 132 -13.37 -2.69 -0.45
CA LEU A 132 -12.83 -1.46 -1.04
C LEU A 132 -12.56 -1.65 -2.53
N PHE A 133 -11.82 -2.69 -2.91
CA PHE A 133 -11.52 -2.98 -4.31
C PHE A 133 -12.79 -3.19 -5.14
N LEU A 134 -13.71 -4.05 -4.68
CA LEU A 134 -14.97 -4.28 -5.40
C LEU A 134 -15.85 -3.03 -5.50
N GLY A 135 -15.70 -2.05 -4.59
CA GLY A 135 -16.42 -0.77 -4.64
C GLY A 135 -15.89 0.20 -5.70
N GLU A 136 -14.65 0.01 -6.18
CA GLU A 136 -14.05 0.84 -7.22
C GLU A 136 -14.28 0.30 -8.65
N VAL A 137 -14.81 -0.93 -8.76
CA VAL A 137 -15.17 -1.59 -10.03
C VAL A 137 -16.48 -1.02 -10.58
#